data_AF-A0A6N2C941-F1
#
_entry.id   AF-A0A6N2C941-F1
#
_cell.length_a   1.000
_cell.length_b   1.000
_cell.length_c   1.000
_cell.angle_alpha   90.00
_cell.angle_beta   90.00
_cell.angle_gamma   90.00
#
_symmetry.space_group_name_H-M   'P 1'
#
loop_
_entity.id
_entity.type
_entity.pdbx_description
1 polymer ?
#
loop_
_entity_poly.entity_id
_entity_poly.type
_entity_poly.pdbx_seq_one_letter_code
_entity_poly.pdbx_strand_id
1 'polypeptide(L)'
;METFQELEHDVVNHLSEILLIKTVGPLFKYSKVVAPNDVQGDFMKAKNCIDWLDTKSTSSVVYISFGSVVILKKEQVEEVANGLLNSLVKFLWVI
;
A
#
# COMPACT_ATOMS: atom_id res chain seq x y z
N MET A 1 -9.08 3.27 -17.79
CA MET A 1 -8.19 3.96 -16.85
C MET A 1 -8.29 3.26 -15.50
N GLU A 2 -7.14 2.95 -14.87
CA GLU A 2 -7.08 2.33 -13.54
C GLU A 2 -7.42 3.37 -12.46
N THR A 3 -8.72 3.63 -12.33
CA THR A 3 -9.34 4.54 -11.36
C THR A 3 -10.86 4.28 -11.38
N PHE A 4 -11.61 5.00 -10.56
CA PHE A 4 -13.08 5.03 -10.56
C PHE A 4 -13.61 6.46 -10.42
N GLN A 5 -14.84 6.72 -10.86
CA GLN A 5 -15.41 8.06 -11.00
C GLN A 5 -15.39 8.86 -9.69
N GLU A 6 -15.67 8.19 -8.57
CA GLU A 6 -15.75 8.82 -7.25
C GLU A 6 -14.36 9.21 -6.71
N LEU A 7 -13.27 8.63 -7.23
CA LEU A 7 -11.91 8.97 -6.81
C LEU A 7 -11.37 10.22 -7.50
N GLU A 8 -11.62 10.36 -8.81
CA GLU A 8 -10.99 11.37 -9.67
C GLU A 8 -12.01 12.07 -10.60
N HIS A 9 -13.16 12.46 -10.05
CA HIS A 9 -14.31 12.99 -10.80
C HIS A 9 -13.95 14.07 -11.83
N ASP A 10 -13.25 15.12 -11.39
CA ASP A 10 -12.92 16.27 -12.24
C ASP A 10 -11.97 15.90 -13.38
N VAL A 11 -10.96 15.08 -13.08
CA VAL A 11 -9.97 14.61 -14.06
C VAL A 11 -10.64 13.71 -15.10
N VAL A 12 -11.49 12.78 -14.65
CA VAL A 12 -12.21 11.86 -15.54
C VAL A 12 -13.17 12.61 -16.46
N ASN A 13 -13.95 13.56 -15.92
CA ASN A 13 -14.87 14.35 -16.72
C ASN A 13 -14.12 15.14 -17.79
N HIS A 14 -13.06 15.86 -17.40
CA HIS A 14 -12.28 16.64 -18.33
C HIS A 14 -11.65 15.77 -19.44
N LEU A 15 -11.09 14.61 -19.07
CA LEU A 15 -10.52 13.69 -20.06
C LEU A 15 -11.58 13.06 -20.98
N SER A 16 -12.82 12.87 -20.50
CA SER A 16 -13.91 12.30 -21.30
C SER A 16 -14.40 13.23 -22.42
N GLU A 17 -14.19 14.54 -22.26
CA GLU A 17 -14.48 15.54 -23.31
C GLU A 17 -13.46 15.47 -24.46
N ILE A 18 -12.24 14.99 -24.17
CA ILE A 18 -11.11 14.99 -25.10
C ILE A 18 -10.89 13.60 -25.72
N LEU A 19 -11.14 12.55 -24.94
CA LEU A 19 -10.81 11.16 -25.26
C LEU A 19 -11.97 10.23 -24.89
N LEU A 20 -12.15 9.16 -25.67
CA LEU A 20 -13.06 8.08 -25.28
C LEU A 20 -12.42 7.23 -24.18
N ILE A 21 -12.67 7.59 -22.92
CA ILE A 21 -12.15 6.87 -21.75
C ILE A 21 -13.27 6.20 -20.93
N LYS A 22 -12.91 5.13 -20.23
CA LYS A 22 -13.73 4.47 -19.21
C LYS A 22 -12.87 4.18 -17.98
N THR A 23 -13.41 4.46 -16.80
CA THR A 23 -12.80 4.11 -15.52
C THR A 23 -13.16 2.66 -15.18
N VAL A 24 -12.16 1.80 -15.02
CA VAL A 24 -12.37 0.34 -14.83
C VAL A 24 -11.71 -0.19 -13.54
N GLY A 25 -11.16 0.72 -12.73
CA GLY A 25 -10.55 0.37 -11.46
C GLY A 25 -11.57 0.19 -10.34
N PRO A 26 -11.12 -0.23 -9.15
CA PRO A 26 -9.77 -0.75 -8.89
C PRO A 26 -9.63 -2.20 -9.41
N LEU A 27 -8.74 -2.42 -10.38
CA LEU A 27 -8.58 -3.74 -11.03
C LEU A 27 -8.01 -4.78 -10.08
N PHE A 28 -7.28 -4.38 -9.03
CA PHE A 28 -6.74 -5.31 -8.04
C PHE A 28 -7.83 -6.11 -7.29
N LYS A 29 -9.07 -5.60 -7.21
CA LYS A 29 -10.20 -6.32 -6.59
C LYS A 29 -10.71 -7.49 -7.43
N TYR A 30 -10.46 -7.46 -8.74
CA TYR A 30 -10.90 -8.48 -9.69
C TYR A 30 -9.79 -9.46 -10.06
N SER A 31 -8.66 -9.38 -9.35
CA SER A 31 -7.66 -10.43 -9.31
C SER A 31 -8.37 -11.77 -9.05
N LYS A 32 -8.40 -12.65 -10.06
CA LYS A 32 -8.65 -14.07 -9.79
C LYS A 32 -7.56 -14.45 -8.82
N VAL A 33 -7.92 -14.75 -7.58
CA VAL A 33 -7.03 -15.37 -6.61
C VAL A 33 -6.50 -16.64 -7.29
N VAL A 34 -5.37 -16.54 -7.98
CA VAL A 34 -4.49 -17.68 -8.22
C VAL A 34 -4.25 -18.20 -6.83
N ALA A 35 -4.49 -19.50 -6.63
CA ALA A 35 -4.60 -20.16 -5.34
C ALA A 35 -3.67 -19.53 -4.28
N PRO A 36 -4.07 -19.46 -2.99
CA PRO A 36 -3.37 -18.73 -1.91
C PRO A 36 -1.86 -19.03 -1.74
N ASN A 37 -1.30 -19.97 -2.51
CA ASN A 37 0.08 -20.40 -2.51
C ASN A 37 0.95 -19.81 -3.64
N ASP A 38 0.41 -19.17 -4.69
CA ASP A 38 1.19 -18.80 -5.88
C ASP A 38 1.74 -17.37 -5.89
N VAL A 39 1.20 -16.47 -5.04
CA VAL A 39 1.84 -15.17 -4.77
C VAL A 39 2.55 -15.27 -3.43
N GLN A 40 3.67 -15.97 -3.42
CA GLN A 40 4.55 -16.02 -2.26
C GLN A 40 5.47 -14.79 -2.30
N GLY A 41 4.95 -13.65 -1.84
CA GLY A 41 5.81 -12.77 -1.04
C GLY A 41 6.34 -13.59 0.14
N ASP A 42 7.45 -13.23 0.78
CA ASP A 42 7.97 -13.96 1.93
C ASP A 42 7.04 -13.80 3.17
N PHE A 43 5.84 -14.38 3.07
CA PHE A 43 4.74 -14.30 4.02
C PHE A 43 4.94 -15.28 5.18
N MET A 44 6.00 -16.09 5.18
CA MET A 44 6.35 -16.95 6.32
C MET A 44 6.60 -16.10 7.59
N LYS A 45 7.08 -14.85 7.43
CA LYS A 45 7.16 -13.86 8.52
C LYS A 45 5.86 -13.10 8.78
N ALA A 46 4.91 -13.10 7.83
CA ALA A 46 3.69 -12.31 7.94
C ALA A 46 2.74 -12.81 9.04
N LYS A 47 2.69 -14.12 9.33
CA LYS A 47 1.88 -14.62 10.47
C LYS A 47 2.24 -13.92 11.78
N ASN A 48 3.54 -13.80 12.08
CA ASN A 48 3.99 -13.12 13.29
C ASN A 48 3.64 -11.62 13.30
N CYS A 49 3.62 -10.96 12.14
CA CYS A 49 3.25 -9.55 12.03
C CYS A 49 1.74 -9.33 12.17
N ILE A 50 0.91 -10.21 11.58
CA ILE A 50 -0.54 -10.16 11.74
C ILE A 50 -0.93 -10.42 13.20
N ASP A 51 -0.37 -11.46 13.82
CA ASP A 51 -0.61 -11.76 15.23
C ASP A 51 -0.20 -10.56 16.12
N TRP A 52 0.93 -9.89 15.80
CA TRP A 52 1.33 -8.67 16.50
C TRP A 52 0.36 -7.50 16.28
N LEU A 53 -0.17 -7.32 15.06
CA LEU A 53 -1.16 -6.30 14.73
C LEU A 53 -2.48 -6.53 15.49
N ASP A 54 -2.92 -7.78 15.63
CA ASP A 54 -4.14 -8.15 16.36
C ASP A 54 -4.08 -7.77 17.85
N THR A 55 -2.87 -7.61 18.41
CA THR A 55 -2.69 -7.10 19.78
C THR A 55 -2.84 -5.57 19.92
N LYS A 56 -2.98 -4.81 18.82
CA LYS A 56 -3.03 -3.35 18.84
C LYS A 56 -4.46 -2.85 18.72
N SER A 57 -4.72 -1.64 19.23
CA SER A 57 -6.02 -1.00 19.06
C SER A 57 -6.25 -0.62 17.60
N THR A 58 -7.52 -0.57 17.19
CA THR A 58 -7.92 -0.14 15.84
C THR A 58 -7.28 1.20 15.47
N SER A 59 -6.79 1.31 14.25
CA SER A 59 -6.18 2.53 13.70
C SER A 59 -4.99 3.10 14.51
N SER A 60 -4.23 2.24 15.22
CA SER A 60 -3.11 2.68 16.08
C SER A 60 -1.70 2.36 15.58
N VAL A 61 -1.58 1.74 14.40
CA VAL A 61 -0.29 1.34 13.81
C VAL A 61 -0.14 2.00 12.44
N VAL A 62 1.03 2.59 12.20
CA VAL A 62 1.42 3.11 10.88
C VAL A 62 2.06 2.00 10.05
N TYR A 63 1.51 1.70 8.87
CA TYR A 63 2.13 0.81 7.88
C TYR A 63 3.03 1.60 6.94
N ILE A 64 4.24 1.10 6.70
CA ILE A 64 5.25 1.78 5.88
C ILE A 64 5.80 0.79 4.86
N SER A 65 5.59 1.09 3.58
CA SER A 65 6.18 0.36 2.47
C SER A 65 6.39 1.29 1.29
N PHE A 66 7.56 1.19 0.66
CA PHE A 66 7.89 1.93 -0.56
C PHE A 66 7.67 1.08 -1.82
N GLY A 67 7.05 -0.09 -1.68
CA GLY A 67 6.92 -1.07 -2.75
C GLY A 67 8.25 -1.76 -3.08
N SER A 68 8.20 -2.76 -3.96
CA SER A 68 9.38 -3.53 -4.36
C SER A 68 10.31 -2.82 -5.35
N VAL A 69 9.83 -1.75 -5.99
CA VAL A 69 10.56 -1.03 -7.04
C VAL A 69 11.51 0.02 -6.47
N VAL A 70 11.17 0.60 -5.32
CA VAL A 70 11.95 1.69 -4.73
C VAL A 70 13.06 1.12 -3.83
N ILE A 71 14.29 1.53 -4.09
CA ILE A 71 15.45 1.26 -3.24
C ILE A 71 15.85 2.56 -2.55
N LEU A 72 15.70 2.61 -1.23
CA LEU A 72 16.11 3.76 -0.43
C LEU A 72 17.62 3.76 -0.21
N LYS A 73 18.23 4.95 -0.32
CA LYS A 73 19.62 5.14 0.12
C LYS A 73 19.71 5.05 1.64
N LYS A 74 20.89 4.72 2.16
CA LYS A 74 21.12 4.58 3.60
C LYS A 74 20.69 5.82 4.38
N GLU A 75 21.02 7.00 3.87
CA GLU A 75 20.68 8.27 4.49
C GLU A 75 19.16 8.46 4.59
N GLN A 76 18.40 8.01 3.59
CA GLN A 76 16.94 8.09 3.62
C GLN A 76 16.33 7.11 4.63
N VAL A 77 16.89 5.91 4.75
CA VAL A 77 16.50 4.93 5.77
C VAL A 77 16.77 5.48 7.17
N GLU A 78 17.92 6.14 7.37
CA GLU A 78 18.29 6.79 8.63
C GLU A 78 17.30 7.90 9.01
N GLU A 79 16.94 8.77 8.06
CA GLU A 79 15.96 9.83 8.31
C GLU A 79 14.57 9.29 8.64
N VAL A 80 14.10 8.24 7.94
CA VAL A 80 12.84 7.57 8.28
C VAL A 80 12.90 6.94 9.66
N ALA A 81 13.99 6.25 10.01
CA ALA A 81 14.17 5.64 11.32
C ALA A 81 14.18 6.68 12.45
N ASN A 82 14.89 7.80 12.26
CA ASN A 82 14.92 8.92 13.20
C ASN A 82 13.52 9.53 13.38
N GLY A 83 12.78 9.73 12.28
CA GLY A 83 11.39 10.21 12.33
C GLY A 83 10.48 9.27 13.13
N LEU A 84 10.60 7.96 12.94
CA LEU A 84 9.80 6.96 13.65
C LEU A 84 10.09 6.95 15.15
N LEU A 85 11.37 6.96 15.54
CA LEU A 85 11.79 7.02 16.95
C LEU A 85 11.22 8.25 17.66
N ASN A 86 11.24 9.40 17.00
CA ASN A 86 10.73 10.66 17.55
C ASN A 86 9.20 10.77 17.55
N SER A 87 8.51 10.05 16.66
CA SER A 87 7.05 10.12 16.52
C SER A 87 6.27 9.40 17.63
N LEU A 88 6.92 8.48 18.36
CA LEU A 88 6.31 7.63 19.40
C LEU A 88 5.10 6.80 18.92
N VAL A 89 4.91 6.65 17.61
CA VAL A 89 3.85 5.81 17.05
C VAL A 89 4.29 4.35 17.03
N LYS A 90 3.31 3.44 17.09
CA LYS A 90 3.55 2.04 16.75
C LYS A 90 3.62 1.95 15.22
N PHE A 91 4.59 1.22 14.69
CA PHE A 91 4.76 1.11 13.25
C PHE A 91 5.05 -0.33 12.82
N LEU A 92 4.70 -0.63 11.57
CA LEU A 92 5.09 -1.83 10.84
C LEU A 92 5.77 -1.38 9.55
N TRP A 93 7.09 -1.53 9.47
CA TRP A 93 7.90 -1.08 8.34
C TRP A 93 8.44 -2.27 7.54
N VAL A 94 8.15 -2.29 6.24
CA VAL A 94 8.70 -3.22 5.25
C VAL A 94 9.97 -2.61 4.65
N ILE A 95 11.10 -3.29 4.86
CA ILE A 95 12.43 -3.00 4.30
C ILE A 95 12.87 -4.18 3.43
#